data_AF-A0A829R5Q2-F1
#
_entry.id   AF-A0A829R5Q2-F1
#
_cell.length_a   1.000
_cell.length_b   1.000
_cell.length_c   1.000
_cell.angle_alpha   90.00
_cell.angle_beta   90.00
_cell.angle_gamma   90.00
#
_symmetry.space_group_name_H-M   'P 1'
#
loop_
_entity.id
_entity.type
_entity.pdbx_description
1 polymer ?
#
loop_
_entity_poly.entity_id
_entity_poly.type
_entity_poly.pdbx_seq_one_letter_code
_entity_poly.pdbx_strand_id
1 'polypeptide(L)'
;MRRLKARATTFFINGFMHIFDLLPKRKRVIFESFFGKQYSDSPKVIYEYLKKHKLFKEKQLIWVVKSGFEKEFEDLDLICVRRNSLKWLFYLATSSYWVNNIRMPNWVYKSNRTTYLQTWHGTPIKKIRSGH
;
A
#
# COMPACT_ATOMS: atom_id res chain seq x y z
N MET A 1 -29.79 3.64 4.51
CA MET A 1 -29.11 3.83 3.18
C MET A 1 -27.57 3.83 3.21
N ARG A 2 -26.87 4.64 4.03
CA ARG A 2 -25.38 4.71 4.02
C ARG A 2 -24.65 3.37 4.24
N ARG A 3 -25.13 2.54 5.17
CA ARG A 3 -24.54 1.21 5.47
C ARG A 3 -24.70 0.18 4.33
N LEU A 4 -25.81 0.25 3.59
CA LEU A 4 -26.07 -0.67 2.47
C LEU A 4 -25.16 -0.36 1.28
N LYS A 5 -24.99 0.94 0.96
CA LYS A 5 -24.02 1.39 -0.07
C LYS A 5 -22.60 0.96 0.28
N ALA A 6 -22.18 1.10 1.55
CA ALA A 6 -20.85 0.68 2.00
C ALA A 6 -20.61 -0.85 1.86
N ARG A 7 -21.62 -1.67 2.14
CA ARG A 7 -21.55 -3.13 1.96
C ARG A 7 -21.43 -3.51 0.49
N ALA A 8 -22.25 -2.91 -0.38
CA ALA A 8 -22.16 -3.13 -1.83
C ALA A 8 -20.79 -2.71 -2.39
N THR A 9 -20.28 -1.54 -2.01
CA THR A 9 -18.94 -1.07 -2.44
C THR A 9 -17.84 -2.03 -1.99
N THR A 10 -17.90 -2.52 -0.75
CA THR A 10 -16.93 -3.49 -0.22
C THR A 10 -17.00 -4.81 -0.99
N PHE A 11 -18.19 -5.28 -1.35
CA PHE A 11 -18.39 -6.47 -2.17
C PHE A 11 -17.72 -6.33 -3.54
N PHE A 12 -17.95 -5.22 -4.24
CA PHE A 12 -17.31 -4.96 -5.55
C PHE A 12 -15.78 -4.83 -5.44
N ILE A 13 -15.27 -4.15 -4.40
CA ILE A 13 -13.83 -4.02 -4.16
C ILE A 13 -13.21 -5.39 -3.91
N ASN A 14 -13.83 -6.23 -3.08
CA ASN A 14 -13.35 -7.58 -2.81
C ASN A 14 -13.36 -8.42 -4.08
N GLY A 15 -14.46 -8.40 -4.84
CA GLY A 15 -14.55 -9.10 -6.13
C GLY A 15 -13.43 -8.67 -7.09
N PHE A 16 -13.22 -7.36 -7.22
CA PHE A 16 -12.12 -6.81 -8.01
C PHE A 16 -10.76 -7.33 -7.53
N MET A 17 -10.47 -7.24 -6.23
CA MET A 17 -9.20 -7.69 -5.67
C MET A 17 -8.98 -9.20 -5.86
N HIS A 18 -10.01 -10.03 -5.71
CA HIS A 18 -9.92 -11.47 -5.95
C HIS A 18 -9.67 -11.80 -7.42
N ILE A 19 -10.38 -11.16 -8.35
CA ILE A 19 -10.19 -11.36 -9.79
C ILE A 19 -8.76 -11.02 -10.18
N PHE A 20 -8.24 -9.87 -9.74
CA PHE A 20 -6.88 -9.46 -10.06
C PHE A 20 -5.81 -10.23 -9.30
N ASP A 21 -6.14 -10.82 -8.15
CA ASP A 21 -5.23 -11.74 -7.47
C ASP A 21 -4.98 -12.99 -8.31
N LEU A 22 -5.93 -13.47 -9.12
CA LEU A 22 -5.72 -14.65 -9.98
C LEU A 22 -4.55 -14.47 -10.97
N LEU A 23 -4.22 -13.23 -11.34
CA LEU A 23 -3.10 -12.94 -12.21
C LEU A 23 -1.74 -13.25 -11.53
N PRO A 24 -0.70 -13.59 -12.32
CA PRO A 24 0.65 -13.71 -11.80
C PRO A 24 1.09 -12.43 -11.08
N LYS A 25 1.70 -12.59 -9.89
CA LYS A 25 2.25 -11.46 -9.15
C LYS A 25 3.36 -10.82 -9.95
N ARG A 26 3.32 -9.50 -10.03
CA ARG A 26 4.36 -8.71 -10.69
C ARG A 26 5.49 -8.42 -9.70
N LYS A 27 6.71 -8.31 -10.21
CA LYS A 27 7.89 -7.86 -9.47
C LYS A 27 7.73 -6.37 -9.08
N ARG A 28 6.85 -6.09 -8.13
CA ARG A 28 6.45 -4.77 -7.66
C ARG A 28 6.49 -4.70 -6.15
N VAL A 29 6.90 -3.55 -5.65
CA VAL A 29 6.84 -3.20 -4.23
C VAL A 29 6.02 -1.93 -4.12
N ILE A 30 4.93 -1.97 -3.35
CA ILE A 30 4.11 -0.80 -3.04
C ILE A 30 4.47 -0.28 -1.65
N PHE A 31 4.67 1.02 -1.53
CA PHE A 31 5.05 1.71 -0.31
C PHE A 31 3.97 2.71 0.08
N GLU A 32 3.64 2.75 1.36
CA GLU A 32 2.75 3.77 1.92
C GLU A 32 3.31 4.24 3.26
N SER A 33 3.31 5.56 3.48
CA SER A 33 3.61 6.17 4.77
C SER A 33 2.46 7.06 5.24
N PHE A 34 2.00 6.89 6.48
CA PHE A 34 0.96 7.71 7.12
C PHE A 34 -0.29 7.96 6.23
N PHE A 35 -0.88 6.89 5.69
CA PHE A 35 -2.04 6.95 4.77
C PHE A 35 -1.74 7.65 3.43
N GLY A 36 -0.49 7.60 2.97
CA GLY A 36 -0.02 8.22 1.74
C GLY A 36 0.14 9.74 1.82
N LYS A 37 0.19 10.29 3.04
CA LYS A 37 0.35 11.74 3.23
C LYS A 37 1.79 12.21 3.10
N GLN A 38 2.77 11.32 3.32
CA GLN A 38 4.17 11.72 3.46
C GLN A 38 5.09 10.76 2.70
N TYR A 39 6.24 11.29 2.26
CA TYR A 39 7.42 10.50 1.88
C TYR A 39 8.39 10.46 3.06
N SER A 40 8.16 9.55 4.01
CA SER A 40 8.86 9.56 5.31
C SER A 40 8.98 8.17 5.96
N ASP A 41 9.66 8.14 7.11
CA ASP A 41 9.72 7.01 8.05
C ASP A 41 10.37 5.74 7.47
N SER A 42 10.14 4.58 8.09
CA SER A 42 10.71 3.30 7.68
C SER A 42 10.42 2.94 6.21
N PRO A 43 9.21 3.16 5.66
CA PRO A 43 8.95 2.90 4.25
C PRO A 43 9.85 3.68 3.29
N LYS A 44 10.20 4.94 3.61
CA LYS A 44 11.11 5.76 2.80
C LYS A 44 12.51 5.18 2.80
N VAL A 45 13.04 4.85 3.99
CA VAL A 45 14.39 4.30 4.13
C VAL A 45 14.52 3.00 3.33
N ILE A 46 13.51 2.12 3.42
CA ILE A 46 13.47 0.88 2.63
C ILE A 46 13.40 1.20 1.13
N TYR A 47 12.54 2.12 0.71
CA TYR A 47 12.45 2.52 -0.70
C TYR A 47 13.78 3.00 -1.27
N GLU A 48 14.46 3.91 -0.57
CA GLU A 48 15.73 4.48 -1.03
C GLU A 48 16.85 3.45 -1.07
N TYR A 49 16.88 2.54 -0.08
CA TYR A 49 17.79 1.40 -0.09
C TYR A 49 17.55 0.53 -1.32
N LEU A 50 16.28 0.14 -1.58
CA LEU A 50 15.95 -0.70 -2.72
C LEU A 50 16.21 -0.01 -4.07
N LYS A 51 15.97 1.30 -4.18
CA LYS A 51 16.25 2.08 -5.40
C LYS A 51 17.74 2.09 -5.77
N LYS A 52 18.63 2.08 -4.77
CA LYS A 52 20.10 2.09 -4.98
C LYS A 52 20.69 0.71 -5.29
N HIS A 53 20.04 -0.39 -4.91
CA HIS A 53 20.63 -1.73 -5.00
C HIS A 53 20.22 -2.48 -6.28
N LYS A 54 21.22 -3.02 -7.00
CA LYS A 54 21.05 -3.69 -8.31
C LYS A 54 20.05 -4.87 -8.27
N LEU A 55 19.92 -5.57 -7.14
CA LEU A 55 18.96 -6.68 -6.94
C LEU A 55 17.49 -6.28 -7.08
N PHE A 56 17.20 -4.98 -7.11
CA PHE A 56 15.86 -4.43 -7.21
C PHE A 56 15.65 -3.56 -8.46
N LYS A 57 16.65 -3.44 -9.36
CA LYS A 57 16.49 -2.71 -10.63
C LYS A 57 15.36 -3.25 -11.50
N GLU A 58 15.11 -4.55 -11.46
CA GLU A 58 14.00 -5.17 -12.18
C GLU A 58 12.63 -4.99 -11.50
N LYS A 59 12.61 -4.52 -10.24
CA LYS A 59 11.36 -4.36 -9.50
C LYS A 59 10.84 -2.94 -9.66
N GLN A 60 9.57 -2.81 -10.00
CA GLN A 60 8.91 -1.51 -10.05
C GLN A 60 8.52 -1.07 -8.63
N LEU A 61 9.09 0.04 -8.16
CA LEU A 61 8.83 0.61 -6.84
C LEU A 61 7.74 1.68 -6.96
N ILE A 62 6.63 1.50 -6.26
CA ILE A 62 5.42 2.34 -6.39
C ILE A 62 5.12 3.00 -5.04
N TRP A 63 4.99 4.33 -5.03
CA TRP A 63 4.63 5.08 -3.84
C TRP A 63 3.15 5.46 -3.83
N VAL A 64 2.46 5.25 -2.71
CA VAL A 64 1.05 5.60 -2.55
C VAL A 64 0.94 7.02 -2.03
N VAL A 65 0.14 7.84 -2.72
CA VAL A 65 -0.09 9.25 -2.39
C VAL A 65 -1.57 9.49 -2.13
N LYS A 66 -1.90 10.22 -1.06
CA LYS A 66 -3.26 10.61 -0.74
C LYS A 66 -3.69 11.76 -1.64
N SER A 67 -4.94 11.74 -2.10
CA SER A 67 -5.54 12.89 -2.78
C SER A 67 -5.46 14.15 -1.90
N GLY A 68 -5.01 15.26 -2.49
CA GLY A 68 -4.76 16.53 -1.82
C GLY A 68 -3.33 16.68 -1.25
N PHE A 69 -2.49 15.64 -1.33
CA PHE A 69 -1.10 15.66 -0.85
C PHE A 69 -0.09 15.54 -2.00
N GLU A 70 -0.54 15.52 -3.26
CA GLU A 70 0.32 15.30 -4.44
C GLU A 70 1.50 16.27 -4.52
N LYS A 71 1.30 17.53 -4.12
CA LYS A 71 2.35 18.57 -4.13
C LYS A 71 3.59 18.19 -3.31
N GLU A 72 3.45 17.40 -2.24
CA GLU A 72 4.60 16.96 -1.43
C GLU A 72 5.50 15.95 -2.17
N PHE A 73 5.08 15.48 -3.35
CA PHE A 73 5.75 14.44 -4.11
C PHE A 73 6.15 14.88 -5.53
N GLU A 74 5.82 16.11 -5.95
CA GLU A 74 6.05 16.59 -7.32
C GLU A 74 7.55 16.63 -7.69
N ASP A 75 8.41 17.05 -6.75
CA ASP A 75 9.86 17.13 -6.96
C ASP A 75 10.60 15.81 -6.69
N LEU A 76 9.87 14.75 -6.31
CA LEU A 76 10.45 13.46 -6.03
C LEU A 76 10.39 12.57 -7.26
N ASP A 77 11.52 11.99 -7.65
CA ASP A 77 11.59 10.97 -8.71
C ASP A 77 10.98 9.64 -8.24
N LEU A 78 9.64 9.60 -8.20
CA LEU A 78 8.82 8.49 -7.70
C LEU A 78 7.74 8.11 -8.72
N ILE A 79 7.48 6.80 -8.82
CA ILE A 79 6.27 6.31 -9.49
C ILE A 79 5.13 6.34 -8.47
N CYS A 80 4.27 7.36 -8.57
CA CYS A 80 3.18 7.56 -7.63
C CYS A 80 1.85 6.92 -8.09
N VAL A 81 1.03 6.50 -7.12
CA VAL A 81 -0.36 6.08 -7.34
C VAL A 81 -1.28 6.72 -6.30
N ARG A 82 -2.41 7.27 -6.74
CA ARG A 82 -3.39 7.86 -5.84
C ARG A 82 -4.10 6.78 -5.01
N ARG A 83 -4.07 6.93 -3.69
CA ARG A 83 -4.75 6.06 -2.72
C ARG A 83 -6.25 5.99 -3.01
N ASN A 84 -6.87 4.83 -2.80
CA ASN A 84 -8.28 4.54 -3.09
C ASN A 84 -8.69 4.66 -4.57
N SER A 85 -7.75 4.83 -5.51
CA SER A 85 -8.05 4.72 -6.95
C SER A 85 -8.15 3.26 -7.39
N LEU A 86 -8.78 3.01 -8.54
CA LEU A 86 -8.79 1.67 -9.16
C LEU A 86 -7.36 1.17 -9.46
N LYS A 87 -6.46 2.06 -9.88
CA LYS A 87 -5.05 1.75 -10.13
C LYS A 87 -4.33 1.32 -8.85
N TRP A 88 -4.67 1.95 -7.71
CA TRP A 88 -4.14 1.54 -6.41
C TRP A 88 -4.66 0.16 -5.99
N LEU A 89 -5.96 -0.12 -6.15
CA LEU A 89 -6.51 -1.46 -5.89
C LEU A 89 -5.84 -2.53 -6.76
N PHE A 90 -5.63 -2.23 -8.05
CA PHE A 90 -4.93 -3.12 -8.98
C PHE A 90 -3.48 -3.38 -8.55
N TYR A 91 -2.76 -2.34 -8.11
CA TYR A 91 -1.39 -2.50 -7.61
C TYR A 91 -1.34 -3.26 -6.29
N LEU A 92 -2.29 -3.07 -5.38
CA LEU A 92 -2.39 -3.93 -4.19
C LEU A 92 -2.57 -5.39 -4.60
N ALA A 93 -3.56 -5.68 -5.45
CA ALA A 93 -3.88 -7.04 -5.87
C ALA A 93 -2.75 -7.73 -6.65
N THR A 94 -1.94 -6.99 -7.42
CA THR A 94 -0.92 -7.59 -8.32
C THR A 94 0.53 -7.48 -7.84
N SER A 95 0.81 -6.73 -6.77
CA SER A 95 2.18 -6.58 -6.26
C SER A 95 2.61 -7.74 -5.37
N SER A 96 3.89 -8.10 -5.47
CA SER A 96 4.49 -9.16 -4.65
C SER A 96 4.77 -8.70 -3.22
N TYR A 97 5.03 -7.41 -3.01
CA TYR A 97 5.41 -6.84 -1.70
C TYR A 97 4.64 -5.57 -1.39
N TRP A 98 4.17 -5.46 -0.15
CA TRP A 98 3.61 -4.23 0.43
C TRP A 98 4.47 -3.82 1.63
N VAL A 99 4.92 -2.57 1.65
CA VAL A 99 5.68 -1.98 2.75
C VAL A 99 4.87 -0.82 3.31
N ASN A 100 4.45 -0.92 4.56
CA ASN A 100 3.61 0.08 5.19
C ASN A 100 4.01 0.26 6.65
N ASN A 101 3.68 1.41 7.22
CA ASN A 101 3.82 1.71 8.64
C ASN A 101 2.46 1.92 9.34
N ILE A 102 1.39 2.12 8.57
CA ILE A 102 0.02 2.16 9.09
C ILE A 102 -0.70 0.81 8.96
N ARG A 103 -1.75 0.63 9.76
CA ARG A 103 -2.68 -0.49 9.61
C ARG A 103 -3.48 -0.36 8.31
N MET A 104 -3.46 -1.42 7.49
CA MET A 104 -4.33 -1.51 6.33
C MET A 104 -5.80 -1.64 6.74
N PRO A 105 -6.75 -1.02 6.00
CA PRO A 105 -8.17 -1.17 6.27
C PRO A 105 -8.62 -2.64 6.22
N ASN A 106 -9.55 -3.05 7.09
CA ASN A 106 -10.01 -4.44 7.17
C ASN A 106 -10.68 -4.97 5.89
N TRP A 107 -11.13 -4.08 5.00
CA TRP A 107 -11.71 -4.46 3.72
C TRP A 107 -10.66 -4.77 2.65
N VAL A 108 -9.37 -4.48 2.89
CA VAL A 108 -8.32 -4.83 1.93
C VAL A 108 -8.04 -6.32 2.01
N TYR A 109 -8.25 -7.03 0.91
CA TYR A 109 -7.86 -8.43 0.79
C TYR A 109 -6.35 -8.55 0.55
N LYS A 110 -5.65 -9.26 1.45
CA LYS A 110 -4.23 -9.59 1.28
C LYS A 110 -4.09 -10.99 0.71
N SER A 111 -3.55 -11.10 -0.51
CA SER A 111 -3.19 -12.39 -1.10
C SER A 111 -2.16 -13.15 -0.28
N ASN A 112 -2.23 -14.49 -0.31
CA ASN A 112 -1.19 -15.36 0.25
C ASN A 112 0.12 -15.30 -0.56
N ARG A 113 0.06 -14.87 -1.83
CA ARG A 113 1.23 -14.66 -2.69
C ARG A 113 1.85 -13.27 -2.57
N THR A 114 1.33 -12.45 -1.65
CA THR A 114 1.84 -11.10 -1.37
C THR A 114 2.39 -11.03 0.05
N THR A 115 3.66 -10.63 0.15
CA THR A 115 4.34 -10.38 1.42
C THR A 115 4.01 -8.98 1.92
N TYR A 116 3.48 -8.89 3.14
CA TYR A 116 3.16 -7.61 3.77
C TYR A 116 4.13 -7.33 4.90
N LEU A 117 5.00 -6.34 4.69
CA LEU A 117 5.94 -5.82 5.67
C LEU A 117 5.30 -4.63 6.40
N GLN A 118 4.86 -4.87 7.62
CA GLN A 118 4.37 -3.85 8.54
C GLN A 118 5.52 -3.37 9.42
N THR A 119 5.86 -2.10 9.30
CA THR A 119 6.97 -1.47 10.04
C THR A 119 6.52 -0.79 11.33
N TRP A 120 5.21 -0.54 11.49
CA TRP A 120 4.69 0.28 12.60
C TRP A 120 5.34 1.68 12.61
N HIS A 121 5.08 2.47 13.66
CA HIS A 121 5.59 3.84 13.80
C HIS A 121 6.30 4.08 15.14
N GLY A 122 6.93 3.03 15.68
CA GLY A 122 7.69 3.10 16.92
C GLY A 122 7.03 2.38 18.11
N THR A 123 7.80 2.32 19.21
CA THR A 123 7.44 1.61 20.43
C THR A 123 6.25 2.29 21.10
N PRO A 124 5.17 1.55 21.42
CA PRO A 124 4.03 2.15 22.08
C PRO A 124 4.33 2.51 23.53
N ILE A 125 4.27 3.81 23.85
CA ILE A 125 4.30 4.30 25.24
C ILE A 125 2.92 4.16 25.90
N LYS A 126 1.84 4.31 25.11
CA LYS A 126 0.45 4.17 25.56
C LYS A 126 -0.11 2.83 25.10
N LYS A 127 -0.90 2.17 25.95
CA LYS A 127 -1.55 0.88 25.63
C LYS A 127 -2.38 1.02 24.36
N ILE A 128 -1.91 0.38 23.29
CA ILE A 128 -2.62 0.23 22.03
C ILE A 128 -3.26 -1.16 21.99
N ARG A 129 -4.49 -1.21 21.46
CA ARG A 129 -5.44 -2.33 21.53
C ARG A 129 -4.77 -3.71 21.39
N SER A 130 -5.00 -4.58 22.38
CA SER A 130 -4.72 -6.02 22.28
C SER A 130 -5.58 -6.63 21.18
N GLY A 131 -4.95 -7.42 20.30
CA GLY A 131 -5.64 -8.12 19.22
C GLY A 131 -6.85 -8.92 19.75
N HIS A 132 -7.94 -8.87 18.99
CA HIS A 132 -8.95 -9.94 18.99
C HIS A 132 -8.67 -10.72 17.71
#